data_AF-A0A4P6ULR4-F1
#
_entry.id   AF-A0A4P6ULR4-F1
#
_cell.length_a   1.000
_cell.length_b   1.000
_cell.length_c   1.000
_cell.angle_alpha   90.00
_cell.angle_beta   90.00
_cell.angle_gamma   90.00
#
_symmetry.space_group_name_H-M   'P 1'
#
loop_
_entity.id
_entity.type
_entity.pdbx_description
1 polymer ?
#
loop_
_entity_poly.entity_id
_entity_poly.type
_entity_poly.pdbx_seq_one_letter_code
_entity_poly.pdbx_strand_id
1 'polypeptide(L)'
;MEIVTPTWAITVLVCLFGGLFAFAVARYNAYRTASAKFRSSVLDALSDFYPTFTRWDGAAFGEELKNKFPILQAAVTDFEASLLWCKKGDLRKAWVRYCNATGRDCDMNTYLHYFDSYGPGGNQAEATAKAQALFHSNVAALLAFASKT
;
A
#
# COMPACT_ATOMS: atom_id res chain seq x y z
N MET A 1 15.47 44.45 37.59
CA MET A 1 14.51 43.42 37.99
C MET A 1 14.96 42.14 37.30
N GLU A 2 15.65 41.26 38.03
CA GLU A 2 16.16 40.01 37.45
C GLU A 2 15.04 38.97 37.41
N ILE A 3 14.76 38.43 36.23
CA ILE A 3 13.79 37.35 36.06
C ILE A 3 14.53 36.05 36.39
N VAL A 4 14.33 35.52 37.60
CA VAL A 4 14.83 34.19 37.97
C VAL A 4 13.91 33.16 37.34
N THR A 5 14.32 32.56 36.23
CA THR A 5 13.58 31.45 35.63
C THR A 5 13.69 30.20 36.51
N PRO A 6 12.57 29.60 36.92
CA PRO A 6 12.59 28.40 37.74
C PRO A 6 13.21 27.22 36.99
N THR A 7 14.29 26.66 37.52
CA THR A 7 15.01 25.51 36.95
C THR A 7 14.12 24.26 36.81
N TRP A 8 13.14 24.09 37.70
CA TRP A 8 12.16 23.00 37.61
C TRP A 8 11.32 23.05 36.34
N ALA A 9 11.01 24.26 35.84
CA ALA A 9 10.23 24.42 34.61
C ALA A 9 11.05 23.99 33.38
N ILE A 10 12.35 24.29 33.38
CA ILE A 10 13.27 23.85 32.31
C ILE A 10 13.39 22.33 32.31
N THR A 11 13.54 21.69 33.48
CA THR A 11 13.61 20.23 33.59
C THR A 11 12.34 19.55 33.07
N VAL A 12 11.16 20.06 33.46
CA VAL A 12 9.86 19.53 32.98
C VAL A 12 9.75 19.63 31.46
N LEU A 13 10.13 20.79 30.89
CA LEU A 13 10.10 20.97 29.43
C LEU A 13 11.06 20.02 28.72
N VAL A 14 12.30 19.85 29.20
CA VAL A 14 13.27 18.92 28.62
C VAL A 14 12.75 17.48 28.65
N CYS A 15 12.15 17.04 29.76
CA CYS A 15 11.55 15.70 29.85
C CYS A 15 10.40 15.52 28.86
N LEU A 16 9.51 16.52 28.71
CA LEU A 16 8.39 16.46 27.78
C LEU A 16 8.86 16.42 26.32
N PHE A 17 9.74 17.34 25.92
CA PHE A 17 10.26 17.39 24.56
C PHE A 17 11.13 16.17 24.23
N GLY A 18 11.94 15.69 25.18
CA GLY A 18 12.72 14.47 25.03
C GLY A 18 11.85 13.24 24.83
N GLY A 19 10.78 13.10 25.62
CA GLY A 19 9.80 12.02 25.46
C GLY A 19 9.06 12.07 24.12
N LEU A 20 8.61 13.26 23.71
CA LEU A 20 7.96 13.47 22.41
C LEU A 20 8.90 13.14 21.24
N PHE A 21 10.17 13.56 21.34
CA PHE A 21 11.18 13.25 20.33
C PHE A 21 11.46 11.75 20.24
N ALA A 22 11.67 11.07 21.37
CA ALA A 22 11.89 9.63 21.40
C ALA A 22 10.69 8.86 20.82
N PHE A 23 9.46 9.27 21.17
CA PHE A 23 8.24 8.71 20.60
C PHE A 23 8.16 8.90 19.08
N ALA A 24 8.45 10.11 18.59
CA ALA A 24 8.45 10.41 17.16
C ALA A 24 9.49 9.57 16.39
N VAL A 25 10.70 9.44 16.92
CA VAL A 25 11.78 8.62 16.33
C VAL A 25 11.38 7.14 16.30
N ALA A 26 10.86 6.61 17.41
CA ALA A 26 10.40 5.22 17.47
C ALA A 26 9.29 4.95 16.44
N ARG A 27 8.34 5.87 16.31
CA ARG A 27 7.23 5.76 15.36
C ARG A 27 7.69 5.83 13.90
N TYR A 28 8.65 6.71 13.61
CA TYR A 28 9.27 6.85 12.30
C TYR A 28 10.05 5.58 11.92
N ASN A 29 10.87 5.05 12.83
CA ASN A 29 11.63 3.82 12.60
C ASN A 29 10.70 2.62 12.36
N ALA A 30 9.64 2.48 13.16
CA ALA A 30 8.64 1.42 12.98
C ALA A 30 7.95 1.51 11.61
N TYR A 31 7.57 2.72 11.19
CA TYR A 31 6.98 2.95 9.87
C TYR A 31 7.97 2.63 8.73
N ARG A 32 9.24 3.03 8.86
CA ARG A 32 10.28 2.73 7.85
C ARG A 32 10.50 1.23 7.70
N THR A 33 10.61 0.49 8.80
CA THR A 33 10.75 -0.97 8.79
C THR A 33 9.53 -1.64 8.16
N ALA A 34 8.32 -1.23 8.54
CA ALA A 34 7.09 -1.76 7.97
C ALA A 34 6.96 -1.44 6.47
N SER A 35 7.39 -0.25 6.04
CA SER A 35 7.41 0.17 4.63
C SER A 35 8.34 -0.70 3.79
N ALA A 36 9.54 -0.99 4.30
CA ALA A 36 10.49 -1.88 3.62
C ALA A 36 9.94 -3.31 3.50
N LYS A 37 9.38 -3.85 4.60
CA LYS A 37 8.74 -5.18 4.61
C LYS A 37 7.60 -5.24 3.61
N PHE A 38 6.68 -4.27 3.64
CA PHE A 38 5.54 -4.19 2.73
C PHE A 38 5.96 -4.15 1.27
N ARG A 39 6.92 -3.27 0.93
CA ARG A 39 7.43 -3.18 -0.45
C ARG A 39 8.04 -4.48 -0.92
N SER A 40 8.89 -5.12 -0.10
CA SER A 40 9.48 -6.42 -0.45
C SER A 40 8.38 -7.44 -0.69
N SER A 41 7.45 -7.62 0.26
CA SER A 41 6.39 -8.64 0.14
C SER A 41 5.51 -8.44 -1.08
N VAL A 42 5.16 -7.20 -1.44
CA VAL A 42 4.35 -6.91 -2.63
C VAL A 42 5.15 -7.17 -3.92
N LEU A 43 6.41 -6.71 -3.99
CA LEU A 43 7.26 -6.90 -5.17
C LEU A 43 7.63 -8.37 -5.37
N ASP A 44 7.91 -9.11 -4.30
CA ASP A 44 8.22 -10.54 -4.36
C ASP A 44 6.99 -11.34 -4.83
N ALA A 45 5.81 -11.03 -4.27
CA ALA A 45 4.57 -11.70 -4.64
C ALA A 45 4.13 -11.44 -6.09
N LEU A 46 4.47 -10.27 -6.64
CA LEU A 46 4.10 -9.83 -7.98
C LEU A 46 5.28 -9.76 -8.95
N SER A 47 6.40 -10.42 -8.64
CA SER A 47 7.65 -10.33 -9.41
C SER A 47 7.50 -10.72 -10.89
N ASP A 48 6.58 -11.63 -11.20
CA ASP A 48 6.26 -12.03 -12.58
C ASP A 48 5.47 -10.96 -13.37
N PHE A 49 4.87 -10.00 -12.66
CA PHE A 49 3.89 -9.05 -13.22
C PHE A 49 4.25 -7.58 -13.01
N TYR A 50 5.15 -7.26 -12.09
CA TYR A 50 5.51 -5.90 -11.73
C TYR A 50 7.01 -5.82 -11.37
N PRO A 51 7.76 -4.81 -11.83
CA PRO A 51 7.28 -3.63 -12.59
C PRO A 51 7.08 -3.89 -14.09
N THR A 52 7.62 -4.99 -14.62
CA THR A 52 7.48 -5.37 -16.04
C THR A 52 6.68 -6.66 -16.12
N PHE A 53 5.75 -6.73 -17.08
CA PHE A 53 4.99 -7.96 -17.32
C PHE A 53 5.87 -8.98 -18.05
N THR A 54 6.11 -10.13 -17.43
CA THR A 54 6.76 -11.26 -18.11
C THR A 54 5.75 -12.09 -18.91
N ARG A 55 4.50 -12.14 -18.45
CA ARG A 55 3.38 -12.84 -19.09
C ARG A 55 2.05 -12.18 -18.75
N TRP A 56 1.08 -12.24 -19.67
CA TRP A 56 -0.27 -11.71 -19.48
C TRP A 56 -1.29 -12.66 -20.12
N ASP A 57 -1.51 -13.78 -19.46
CA ASP A 57 -2.24 -14.93 -20.01
C ASP A 57 -3.75 -14.89 -19.67
N GLY A 58 -4.35 -13.70 -19.73
CA GLY A 58 -5.80 -13.48 -19.52
C GLY A 58 -6.34 -14.15 -18.25
N ALA A 59 -7.19 -15.17 -18.42
CA ALA A 59 -7.81 -15.89 -17.30
C ALA A 59 -6.80 -16.55 -16.34
N ALA A 60 -5.66 -17.06 -16.86
CA ALA A 60 -4.63 -17.67 -16.02
C ALA A 60 -3.96 -16.64 -15.09
N PHE A 61 -3.76 -15.41 -15.57
CA PHE A 61 -3.28 -14.32 -14.72
C PHE A 61 -4.26 -14.03 -13.57
N GLY A 62 -5.58 -14.09 -13.81
CA GLY A 62 -6.58 -13.91 -12.76
C GLY A 62 -6.49 -14.96 -11.64
N GLU A 63 -6.30 -16.23 -12.01
CA GLU A 63 -6.08 -17.30 -11.04
C GLU A 63 -4.75 -17.13 -10.28
N GLU A 64 -3.70 -16.68 -10.95
CA GLU A 64 -2.44 -16.37 -10.28
C GLU A 64 -2.58 -15.22 -9.28
N LEU A 65 -3.28 -14.14 -9.62
CA LEU A 65 -3.56 -13.06 -8.67
C LEU A 65 -4.39 -13.53 -7.48
N LYS A 66 -5.34 -14.46 -7.67
CA LYS A 66 -6.08 -15.08 -6.55
C LYS A 66 -5.15 -15.89 -5.65
N ASN A 67 -4.23 -16.66 -6.24
CA ASN A 67 -3.25 -17.43 -5.47
C ASN A 67 -2.28 -16.53 -4.68
N LYS A 68 -1.92 -15.35 -5.21
CA LYS A 68 -1.10 -14.36 -4.50
C LYS A 68 -1.89 -13.52 -3.49
N PHE A 69 -3.23 -13.51 -3.55
CA PHE A 69 -4.07 -12.65 -2.72
C PHE A 69 -3.81 -12.80 -1.21
N PRO A 70 -3.72 -14.02 -0.62
CA PRO A 70 -3.50 -14.13 0.82
C PRO A 70 -2.20 -13.48 1.30
N ILE A 71 -1.14 -13.58 0.49
CA ILE A 71 0.17 -12.99 0.78
C ILE A 71 0.06 -11.46 0.74
N LEU A 72 -0.58 -10.91 -0.29
CA LEU A 72 -0.77 -9.47 -0.45
C LEU A 72 -1.69 -8.90 0.64
N GLN A 73 -2.78 -9.59 0.97
CA GLN A 73 -3.70 -9.22 2.04
C GLN A 73 -2.97 -9.19 3.39
N ALA A 74 -2.16 -10.21 3.69
CA ALA A 74 -1.36 -10.24 4.91
C ALA A 74 -0.37 -9.05 4.95
N ALA A 75 0.32 -8.77 3.85
CA ALA A 75 1.23 -7.63 3.77
C ALA A 75 0.53 -6.28 3.99
N VAL A 76 -0.66 -6.09 3.40
CA VAL A 76 -1.49 -4.88 3.59
C VAL A 76 -1.94 -4.74 5.04
N THR A 77 -2.46 -5.82 5.64
CA THR A 77 -2.92 -5.84 7.03
C THR A 77 -1.78 -5.51 8.01
N ASP A 78 -0.61 -6.15 7.82
CA ASP A 78 0.59 -5.89 8.62
C ASP A 78 1.04 -4.42 8.50
N PHE A 79 1.03 -3.88 7.28
CA PHE A 79 1.48 -2.52 7.03
C PHE A 79 0.49 -1.48 7.57
N GLU A 80 -0.81 -1.75 7.50
CA GLU A 80 -1.87 -0.86 8.02
C GLU A 80 -1.68 -0.58 9.52
N ALA A 81 -1.24 -1.57 10.31
CA ALA A 81 -0.95 -1.38 11.73
C ALA A 81 0.11 -0.30 11.99
N SER A 82 1.04 -0.11 11.04
CA SER A 82 2.10 0.89 11.11
C SER A 82 1.67 2.27 10.60
N LEU A 83 0.46 2.45 10.07
CA LEU A 83 -0.03 3.74 9.57
C LEU A 83 -0.75 4.56 10.64
N LEU A 84 -0.73 5.89 10.48
CA LEU A 84 -1.61 6.79 11.22
C LEU A 84 -3.07 6.53 10.82
N TRP A 85 -4.01 6.72 11.75
CA TRP A 85 -5.44 6.50 11.53
C TRP A 85 -5.97 7.14 10.23
N CYS A 86 -5.56 8.39 9.96
CA CYS A 86 -5.96 9.12 8.75
C CYS A 86 -5.47 8.48 7.44
N LYS A 87 -4.40 7.67 7.47
CA LYS A 87 -3.82 7.01 6.29
C LYS A 87 -4.31 5.57 6.11
N LYS A 88 -4.84 4.94 7.16
CA LYS A 88 -5.41 3.59 7.08
C LYS A 88 -6.56 3.52 6.07
N GLY A 89 -7.46 4.50 6.12
CA GLY A 89 -8.59 4.60 5.18
C GLY A 89 -8.14 4.76 3.72
N ASP A 90 -7.09 5.54 3.47
CA ASP A 90 -6.54 5.73 2.13
C ASP A 90 -5.88 4.43 1.61
N LEU A 91 -5.12 3.73 2.46
CA LEU A 91 -4.54 2.43 2.11
C LEU A 91 -5.62 1.41 1.78
N ARG A 92 -6.66 1.31 2.62
CA ARG A 92 -7.78 0.38 2.39
C ARG A 92 -8.52 0.69 1.09
N LYS A 93 -8.70 1.97 0.73
CA LYS A 93 -9.26 2.36 -0.58
C LYS A 93 -8.38 1.91 -1.73
N ALA A 94 -7.06 2.08 -1.64
CA ALA A 94 -6.13 1.62 -2.66
C ALA A 94 -6.15 0.09 -2.79
N TRP A 95 -6.23 -0.62 -1.66
CA TRP A 95 -6.35 -2.07 -1.61
C TRP A 95 -7.64 -2.56 -2.27
N VAL A 96 -8.77 -1.93 -1.96
CA VAL A 96 -10.06 -2.22 -2.59
C VAL A 96 -10.01 -2.01 -4.11
N ARG A 97 -9.42 -0.91 -4.58
CA ARG A 97 -9.24 -0.66 -6.03
C ARG A 97 -8.38 -1.72 -6.71
N TYR A 98 -7.37 -2.24 -6.00
CA TYR A 98 -6.52 -3.30 -6.52
C TYR A 98 -7.31 -4.61 -6.69
N CYS A 99 -8.08 -5.02 -5.66
CA CYS A 99 -8.75 -6.32 -5.62
C CYS A 99 -10.13 -6.34 -6.33
N ASN A 100 -10.77 -5.18 -6.52
CA ASN A 100 -12.16 -5.10 -6.97
C ASN A 100 -12.47 -3.81 -7.75
N ALA A 101 -13.12 -3.98 -8.90
CA ALA A 101 -13.64 -2.90 -9.73
C ALA A 101 -14.75 -2.07 -9.04
N THR A 102 -15.56 -2.74 -8.22
CA THR A 102 -16.86 -2.22 -7.75
C THR A 102 -16.77 -1.41 -6.46
N GLY A 103 -15.59 -1.34 -5.83
CA GLY A 103 -15.41 -0.61 -4.57
C GLY A 103 -15.98 -1.31 -3.33
N ARG A 104 -16.50 -2.53 -3.46
CA ARG A 104 -16.89 -3.38 -2.32
C ARG A 104 -15.66 -4.07 -1.71
N ASP A 105 -15.76 -4.50 -0.45
CA ASP A 105 -14.70 -5.20 0.26
C ASP A 105 -14.10 -6.35 -0.59
N CYS A 106 -12.81 -6.61 -0.39
CA CYS A 106 -12.01 -7.54 -1.22
C CYS A 106 -12.43 -9.01 -1.13
N ASP A 107 -13.51 -9.34 -0.41
CA ASP A 107 -13.96 -10.69 -0.08
C ASP A 107 -14.23 -11.56 -1.31
N MET A 108 -14.44 -10.95 -2.49
CA MET A 108 -14.76 -11.67 -3.71
C MET A 108 -13.55 -11.94 -4.63
N ASN A 109 -12.38 -11.33 -4.41
CA ASN A 109 -11.19 -11.49 -5.27
C ASN A 109 -11.49 -11.45 -6.78
N THR A 110 -12.45 -10.61 -7.17
CA THR A 110 -12.90 -10.49 -8.56
C THR A 110 -12.00 -9.51 -9.28
N TYR A 111 -10.88 -10.01 -9.78
CA TYR A 111 -9.94 -9.28 -10.64
C TYR A 111 -10.48 -8.99 -12.05
N LEU A 112 -11.80 -9.05 -12.25
CA LEU A 112 -12.45 -8.96 -13.55
C LEU A 112 -12.12 -7.65 -14.30
N HIS A 113 -11.86 -6.55 -13.60
CA HIS A 113 -11.44 -5.29 -14.22
C HIS A 113 -10.05 -5.33 -14.87
N TYR A 114 -9.27 -6.37 -14.65
CA TYR A 114 -8.01 -6.62 -15.36
C TYR A 114 -8.18 -7.54 -16.58
N PHE A 115 -9.38 -8.07 -16.84
CA PHE A 115 -9.63 -9.00 -17.97
C PHE A 115 -10.76 -8.55 -18.88
N ASP A 116 -11.73 -7.81 -18.33
CA ASP A 116 -13.02 -7.61 -18.95
C ASP A 116 -13.13 -6.19 -19.51
N SER A 117 -12.84 -6.06 -20.80
CA SER A 117 -13.30 -4.93 -21.61
C SER A 117 -13.32 -5.29 -23.09
N TYR A 118 -13.99 -6.41 -23.42
CA TYR A 118 -14.50 -6.61 -24.77
C TYR A 118 -15.87 -5.95 -24.89
N GLY A 119 -15.89 -4.70 -25.33
CA GLY A 119 -17.07 -4.21 -26.04
C GLY A 119 -17.20 -4.98 -27.37
N PRO A 120 -18.42 -5.24 -27.87
CA PRO A 120 -18.58 -5.89 -29.17
C PRO A 120 -17.86 -5.08 -30.25
N GLY A 121 -16.78 -5.64 -30.82
CA GLY A 121 -15.94 -5.01 -31.85
C GLY A 121 -14.63 -4.35 -31.39
N GLY A 122 -14.24 -4.48 -30.12
CA GLY A 122 -13.00 -3.89 -29.59
C GLY A 122 -11.71 -4.63 -29.98
N ASN A 123 -10.62 -3.90 -30.17
CA ASN A 123 -9.28 -4.45 -30.40
C ASN A 123 -8.73 -5.09 -29.10
N GLN A 124 -8.50 -6.40 -29.12
CA GLN A 124 -7.94 -7.17 -27.99
C GLN A 124 -6.63 -6.57 -27.46
N ALA A 125 -5.73 -6.14 -28.33
CA ALA A 125 -4.43 -5.59 -27.92
C ALA A 125 -4.59 -4.29 -27.11
N GLU A 126 -5.57 -3.45 -27.48
CA GLU A 126 -5.85 -2.20 -26.78
C GLU A 126 -6.48 -2.45 -25.39
N ALA A 127 -7.40 -3.42 -25.31
CA ALA A 127 -8.00 -3.82 -24.04
C ALA A 127 -6.95 -4.38 -23.07
N THR A 128 -6.05 -5.25 -23.57
CA THR A 128 -4.92 -5.79 -22.80
C THR A 128 -4.00 -4.68 -22.31
N ALA A 129 -3.62 -3.73 -23.17
CA ALA A 129 -2.76 -2.61 -22.78
C ALA A 129 -3.40 -1.73 -21.70
N LYS A 130 -4.71 -1.45 -21.80
CA LYS A 130 -5.46 -0.70 -20.78
C LYS A 130 -5.50 -1.44 -19.44
N ALA A 131 -5.74 -2.74 -19.47
CA ALA A 131 -5.79 -3.56 -18.26
C ALA A 131 -4.42 -3.65 -17.57
N GLN A 132 -3.34 -3.84 -18.35
CA GLN A 132 -1.97 -3.80 -17.85
C GLN A 132 -1.62 -2.45 -17.22
N ALA A 133 -1.97 -1.34 -17.89
CA ALA A 133 -1.77 -0.01 -17.35
C ALA A 133 -2.55 0.23 -16.05
N LEU A 134 -3.79 -0.24 -15.97
CA LEU A 134 -4.62 -0.15 -14.77
C LEU A 134 -4.02 -0.97 -13.61
N PHE A 135 -3.61 -2.22 -13.87
CA PHE A 135 -2.93 -3.06 -12.88
C PHE A 135 -1.67 -2.38 -12.35
N HIS A 136 -0.81 -1.91 -13.26
CA HIS A 136 0.44 -1.25 -12.89
C HIS A 136 0.17 0.02 -12.07
N SER A 137 -0.83 0.82 -12.45
CA SER A 137 -1.25 2.00 -11.70
C SER A 137 -1.75 1.65 -10.30
N ASN A 138 -2.54 0.59 -10.15
CA ASN A 138 -3.05 0.16 -8.85
C ASN A 138 -1.95 -0.37 -7.92
N VAL A 139 -1.02 -1.17 -8.45
CA VAL A 139 0.15 -1.64 -7.69
C VAL A 139 1.06 -0.47 -7.30
N ALA A 140 1.31 0.46 -8.22
CA ALA A 140 2.08 1.67 -7.93
C ALA A 140 1.41 2.53 -6.83
N ALA A 141 0.08 2.67 -6.87
CA ALA A 141 -0.67 3.39 -5.85
C ALA A 141 -0.56 2.74 -4.46
N LEU A 142 -0.55 1.40 -4.38
CA LEU A 142 -0.28 0.68 -3.13
C LEU A 142 1.14 0.93 -2.62
N LEU A 143 2.13 0.74 -3.49
CA LEU A 143 3.55 0.94 -3.15
C LEU A 143 3.88 2.40 -2.77
N ALA A 144 3.08 3.37 -3.24
CA ALA A 144 3.25 4.77 -2.92
C ALA A 144 3.14 5.05 -1.41
N PHE A 145 2.31 4.28 -0.68
CA PHE A 145 2.18 4.42 0.77
C PHE A 145 3.45 4.04 1.54
N ALA A 146 4.35 3.28 0.92
CA ALA A 146 5.64 2.88 1.49
C ALA A 146 6.83 3.58 0.82
N SER A 147 6.56 4.56 -0.07
CA SER A 147 7.59 5.35 -0.76
C SER A 147 7.85 6.72 -0.14
N LYS A 148 6.92 7.21 0.70
CA LYS A 148 7.07 8.51 1.39
C LYS A 148 7.79 8.31 2.72
N THR A 149 9.12 8.41 2.68
CA THR A 149 9.96 8.78 3.83
C THR A 149 10.02 10.29 3.95
#